data_AF-A0A453ETZ6-F1
#
_entry.id   AF-A0A453ETZ6-F1
#
_cell.length_a   1.000
_cell.length_b   1.000
_cell.length_c   1.000
_cell.angle_alpha   90.00
_cell.angle_beta   90.00
_cell.angle_gamma   90.00
#
_symmetry.space_group_name_H-M   'P 1'
#
loop_
_entity.id
_entity.type
_entity.pdbx_description
1 polymer ?
#
loop_
_entity_poly.entity_id
_entity_poly.type
_entity_poly.pdbx_seq_one_letter_code
_entity_poly.pdbx_strand_id
1 'polypeptide(L)'
;MFISHVRKDKRFSKLKNLCELSVLMVETRKNEQYYIVYKILKLVLILPVATASVERVFSSMKYVKNSLRNKMGDEYLNDCLVTFVEREFFRQVKDEDVINLFRKGDRKVIL
;
A
#
# COMPACT_ATOMS: atom_id res chain seq x y z
N MET A 1 -29.41 12.71 8.88
CA MET A 1 -28.88 13.76 8.00
C MET A 1 -28.22 13.21 6.72
N PHE A 2 -27.27 12.27 6.75
CA PHE A 2 -26.80 11.57 5.53
C PHE A 2 -27.72 10.41 5.12
N ILE A 3 -27.93 9.44 6.03
CA ILE A 3 -28.74 8.23 5.79
C ILE A 3 -30.16 8.58 5.31
N SER A 4 -30.75 9.62 5.89
CA SER A 4 -32.06 10.15 5.50
C SER A 4 -32.09 10.71 4.08
N HIS A 5 -31.02 11.37 3.62
CA HIS A 5 -30.94 11.89 2.26
C HIS A 5 -30.68 10.78 1.24
N VAL A 6 -29.78 9.85 1.56
CA VAL A 6 -29.50 8.67 0.74
C VAL A 6 -30.74 7.79 0.58
N ARG A 7 -31.50 7.56 1.66
CA ARG A 7 -32.76 6.79 1.59
C ARG A 7 -33.86 7.46 0.78
N LYS A 8 -33.92 8.79 0.76
CA LYS A 8 -34.90 9.54 -0.03
C LYS A 8 -34.54 9.59 -1.52
N ASP A 9 -33.24 9.52 -1.84
CA ASP A 9 -32.76 9.57 -3.21
C ASP A 9 -32.91 8.20 -3.88
N LYS A 10 -33.87 8.08 -4.81
CA LYS A 10 -34.14 6.82 -5.55
C LYS A 10 -32.91 6.29 -6.28
N ARG A 11 -31.92 7.13 -6.61
CA ARG A 11 -30.68 6.69 -7.26
C ARG A 11 -29.88 5.71 -6.37
N PHE A 12 -29.97 5.86 -5.05
CA PHE A 12 -29.29 5.02 -4.07
C PHE A 12 -30.11 3.78 -3.68
N SER A 13 -31.33 3.61 -4.20
CA SER A 13 -32.25 2.54 -3.79
C SER A 13 -31.87 1.14 -4.27
N LYS A 14 -31.03 1.02 -5.30
CA LYS A 14 -30.67 -0.26 -5.94
C LYS A 14 -29.19 -0.63 -5.82
N LEU A 15 -28.48 -0.05 -4.86
CA LEU A 15 -27.05 -0.30 -4.66
C LEU A 15 -26.83 -1.71 -4.10
N LYS A 16 -25.95 -2.49 -4.74
CA LYS A 16 -25.61 -3.86 -4.34
C LYS A 16 -24.36 -3.95 -3.48
N ASN A 17 -23.47 -2.96 -3.57
CA ASN A 17 -22.18 -2.98 -2.89
C ASN A 17 -21.66 -1.56 -2.57
N LEU A 18 -20.61 -1.51 -1.76
CA LEU A 18 -19.95 -0.27 -1.34
C LEU A 18 -19.24 0.46 -2.49
N CYS A 19 -18.81 -0.25 -3.54
CA CYS A 19 -18.21 0.36 -4.72
C CYS A 19 -19.23 1.21 -5.47
N GLU A 20 -20.42 0.66 -5.77
CA GLU A 20 -21.52 1.37 -6.40
C GLU A 20 -21.96 2.58 -5.57
N LEU A 21 -21.99 2.45 -4.24
CA LEU A 21 -22.24 3.59 -3.35
C LEU A 21 -21.18 4.69 -3.52
N SER A 22 -19.89 4.32 -3.56
CA SER A 22 -18.80 5.29 -3.68
C SER A 22 -18.80 6.03 -5.02
N VAL A 23 -19.11 5.34 -6.12
CA VAL A 23 -19.24 5.92 -7.46
C VAL A 23 -20.40 6.91 -7.48
N LEU A 24 -21.59 6.50 -7.00
CA LEU A 24 -22.78 7.33 -7.03
C LEU A 24 -22.66 8.56 -6.11
N MET A 25 -21.90 8.46 -5.01
CA MET A 25 -21.59 9.61 -4.16
C MET A 25 -20.77 10.68 -4.90
N VAL A 26 -19.86 10.27 -5.79
CA VAL A 26 -19.07 11.19 -6.62
C VAL A 26 -19.93 11.78 -7.74
N GLU A 27 -20.67 10.96 -8.46
CA GLU A 27 -21.55 11.41 -9.55
C GLU A 27 -22.59 12.44 -9.08
N THR A 28 -23.11 12.27 -7.87
CA THR A 28 -24.09 13.19 -7.29
C THR A 28 -23.46 14.35 -6.51
N ARG A 29 -22.13 14.52 -6.54
CA ARG A 29 -21.34 15.49 -5.76
C ARG A 29 -21.56 15.42 -4.25
N LYS A 30 -22.17 14.35 -3.75
CA LYS A 30 -22.39 14.10 -2.32
C LYS A 30 -21.09 13.73 -1.59
N ASN A 31 -20.03 13.37 -2.31
CA ASN A 31 -18.68 13.17 -1.78
C ASN A 31 -18.11 14.46 -1.14
N GLU A 32 -18.46 15.64 -1.66
CA GLU A 32 -18.04 16.93 -1.09
C GLU A 32 -18.91 17.31 0.11
N GLN A 33 -20.24 17.19 -0.05
CA GLN A 33 -21.20 17.50 1.00
C GLN A 33 -21.05 16.60 2.24
N TYR A 34 -20.68 15.34 2.04
CA TYR A 34 -20.50 14.34 3.09
C TYR A 34 -19.07 13.79 3.09
N TYR A 35 -18.09 14.69 3.06
CA TYR A 35 -16.67 14.38 2.97
C TYR A 35 -16.18 13.35 4.00
N ILE A 36 -16.62 13.44 5.25
CA ILE A 36 -16.24 12.48 6.30
C ILE A 36 -16.75 11.07 5.98
N VAL A 37 -18.01 10.96 5.55
CA VAL A 37 -18.62 9.67 5.18
C VAL A 37 -17.91 9.07 3.98
N TYR A 38 -17.61 9.91 2.97
CA TYR A 38 -16.88 9.48 1.79
C TYR A 38 -15.45 9.03 2.11
N LYS A 39 -14.76 9.72 3.03
CA LYS A 39 -13.43 9.31 3.53
C LYS A 39 -13.47 7.93 4.19
N ILE A 40 -14.42 7.69 5.08
CA ILE A 40 -14.57 6.39 5.75
C ILE A 40 -14.84 5.30 4.71
N LEU A 41 -15.75 5.56 3.77
CA LEU A 41 -16.05 4.63 2.68
C LEU A 41 -14.80 4.29 1.86
N LYS A 42 -13.99 5.30 1.51
CA LYS A 42 -12.74 5.12 0.77
C LYS A 42 -11.73 4.28 1.56
N LEU A 43 -11.60 4.49 2.87
CA LEU A 43 -10.75 3.67 3.73
C LEU A 43 -11.20 2.21 3.74
N VAL A 44 -12.49 1.95 3.94
CA VAL A 44 -13.06 0.59 3.93
C VAL A 44 -12.82 -0.11 2.59
N LEU A 45 -12.87 0.61 1.47
CA LEU A 45 -12.60 0.04 0.15
C LEU A 45 -11.11 -0.25 -0.10
N ILE A 46 -10.20 0.54 0.48
CA ILE A 46 -8.74 0.37 0.34
C ILE A 46 -8.20 -0.71 1.28
N LEU A 47 -8.83 -0.88 2.45
CA LEU A 47 -8.38 -1.83 3.48
C LEU A 47 -8.17 -3.27 2.93
N PRO A 48 -9.10 -3.89 2.19
CA PRO A 48 -8.89 -5.23 1.65
C PRO A 48 -7.68 -5.34 0.72
N VAL A 49 -7.41 -4.29 -0.08
CA VAL A 49 -6.27 -4.24 -1.01
C VAL A 49 -4.96 -4.11 -0.22
N ALA A 50 -4.95 -3.25 0.81
CA ALA A 50 -3.81 -3.10 1.70
C ALA A 50 -3.54 -4.40 2.47
N THR A 51 -4.57 -5.03 3.05
CA THR A 51 -4.47 -6.29 3.78
C THR A 51 -3.95 -7.40 2.87
N ALA A 52 -4.52 -7.60 1.68
CA ALA A 52 -4.07 -8.61 0.74
C ALA A 52 -2.61 -8.38 0.28
N SER A 53 -2.19 -7.12 0.18
CA SER A 53 -0.80 -6.77 -0.15
C SER A 53 0.14 -7.15 0.99
N VAL A 54 -0.20 -6.80 2.23
CA VAL A 54 0.59 -7.16 3.42
C VAL A 54 0.65 -8.68 3.60
N GLU A 55 -0.47 -9.39 3.47
CA GLU A 55 -0.52 -10.85 3.53
C GLU A 55 0.34 -11.50 2.45
N ARG A 56 0.31 -10.98 1.22
CA ARG A 56 1.16 -11.47 0.12
C ARG A 56 2.64 -11.30 0.46
N VAL A 57 3.05 -10.14 0.95
CA VAL A 57 4.44 -9.87 1.36
C VAL A 57 4.86 -10.81 2.48
N PHE A 58 4.02 -10.97 3.50
CA PHE A 58 4.31 -11.86 4.62
C PHE A 58 4.35 -13.33 4.20
N SER A 59 3.50 -13.74 3.25
CA SER A 59 3.53 -15.08 2.67
C SER A 59 4.81 -15.33 1.87
N SER A 60 5.20 -14.38 1.00
CA SER A 60 6.47 -14.45 0.27
C SER A 60 7.65 -14.51 1.24
N MET A 61 7.63 -13.71 2.30
CA MET A 61 8.65 -13.74 3.34
C MET A 61 8.66 -15.07 4.09
N LYS A 62 7.50 -15.63 4.43
CA LYS A 62 7.40 -16.94 5.08
C LYS A 62 7.94 -18.04 4.16
N TYR A 63 7.67 -17.98 2.86
CA TYR A 63 8.22 -18.90 1.87
C TYR A 63 9.75 -18.76 1.76
N VAL A 64 10.26 -17.54 1.65
CA VAL A 64 11.69 -17.22 1.67
C VAL A 64 12.31 -17.74 2.97
N LYS A 65 11.72 -17.45 4.14
CA LYS A 65 12.20 -17.92 5.44
C LYS A 65 12.23 -19.45 5.52
N ASN A 66 11.16 -20.16 5.10
CA ASN A 66 11.15 -21.62 5.18
C ASN A 66 12.04 -22.29 4.12
N SER A 67 12.12 -21.74 2.92
CA SER A 67 12.93 -22.29 1.81
C SER A 67 14.42 -21.99 1.99
N LEU A 68 14.76 -20.78 2.45
CA LEU A 68 16.12 -20.32 2.68
C LEU A 68 16.64 -20.59 4.08
N ARG A 69 15.86 -20.98 5.09
CA ARG A 69 16.42 -21.42 6.38
C ARG A 69 17.26 -22.70 6.28
N ASN A 70 17.21 -23.40 5.14
CA ASN A 70 18.23 -24.40 4.80
C ASN A 70 19.59 -23.78 4.39
N LYS A 71 19.71 -22.44 4.22
CA LYS A 71 20.91 -21.73 3.73
C LYS A 71 21.17 -20.28 4.24
N MET A 72 20.24 -19.56 4.89
CA MET A 72 20.36 -18.11 5.16
C MET A 72 19.77 -17.72 6.52
N GLY A 73 20.49 -16.87 7.27
CA GLY A 73 20.16 -16.46 8.64
C GLY A 73 19.05 -15.40 8.75
N ASP A 74 18.51 -15.21 9.96
CA ASP A 74 17.41 -14.27 10.25
C ASP A 74 17.80 -12.79 9.98
N GLU A 75 19.07 -12.40 10.14
CA GLU A 75 19.55 -11.04 9.88
C GLU A 75 19.41 -10.65 8.40
N TYR A 76 19.87 -11.50 7.48
CA TYR A 76 19.78 -11.24 6.04
C TYR A 76 18.32 -11.13 5.57
N LEU A 77 17.41 -11.91 6.17
CA LEU A 77 15.98 -11.85 5.88
C LEU A 77 15.40 -10.50 6.31
N ASN A 78 15.83 -9.95 7.45
CA ASN A 78 15.44 -8.64 7.94
C ASN A 78 15.93 -7.53 7.01
N ASP A 79 17.17 -7.60 6.54
CA ASP A 79 17.72 -6.62 5.59
C ASP A 79 16.99 -6.66 4.23
N CYS A 80 16.64 -7.86 3.77
CA CYS A 80 15.83 -8.04 2.55
C CYS A 80 14.42 -7.46 2.70
N LEU A 81 13.79 -7.59 3.87
CA LEU A 81 12.49 -6.97 4.15
C LEU A 81 12.56 -5.45 4.08
N VAL A 82 13.55 -4.85 4.73
CA VAL A 82 13.77 -3.39 4.71
C VAL A 82 13.89 -2.92 3.27
N THR A 83 14.74 -3.59 2.48
CA THR A 83 14.91 -3.28 1.05
C THR A 83 13.62 -3.47 0.25
N PHE A 84 12.81 -4.48 0.59
CA PHE A 84 11.54 -4.74 -0.10
C PHE A 84 10.49 -3.66 0.19
N VAL A 85 10.38 -3.20 1.44
CA VAL A 85 9.47 -2.12 1.84
C VAL A 85 9.91 -0.79 1.25
N GLU A 86 11.21 -0.51 1.26
CA GLU A 86 11.79 0.71 0.72
C GLU A 86 11.98 0.66 -0.80
N ARG A 87 11.61 -0.45 -1.47
CA ARG A 87 11.85 -0.65 -2.90
C ARG A 87 11.26 0.44 -3.78
N GLU A 88 10.09 0.99 -3.43
CA GLU A 88 9.52 2.12 -4.17
C GLU A 88 10.31 3.42 -3.98
N PHE A 89 10.95 3.61 -2.82
CA PHE A 89 11.87 4.73 -2.59
C PHE A 89 13.19 4.50 -3.32
N PHE A 90 13.77 3.29 -3.24
CA PHE A 90 14.99 2.94 -3.98
C PHE A 90 14.84 3.09 -5.49
N ARG A 91 13.66 2.80 -6.06
CA ARG A 91 13.39 3.01 -7.49
C ARG A 91 13.39 4.48 -7.93
N GLN A 92 13.26 5.42 -7.00
CA GLN A 92 13.31 6.86 -7.29
C GLN A 92 14.74 7.42 -7.20
N VAL A 93 15.67 6.67 -6.60
CA VAL A 93 17.08 7.06 -6.53
C VAL A 93 17.72 6.85 -7.91
N LYS A 94 18.49 7.84 -8.38
CA LYS A 94 19.23 7.69 -9.63
C LYS A 94 20.48 6.85 -9.40
N ASP A 95 20.78 5.95 -10.33
CA ASP A 95 21.98 5.12 -10.28
C ASP A 95 23.26 5.95 -10.18
N GLU A 96 23.27 7.15 -10.77
CA GLU A 96 24.39 8.11 -10.67
C GLU A 96 24.66 8.56 -9.22
N ASP A 97 23.61 8.75 -8.42
CA ASP A 97 23.73 9.16 -7.01
C ASP A 97 24.30 8.01 -6.16
N VAL A 98 23.89 6.77 -6.47
CA VAL A 98 24.43 5.55 -5.85
C VAL A 98 25.90 5.39 -6.22
N ILE A 99 26.25 5.48 -7.50
CA ILE A 99 27.62 5.35 -7.99
C ILE A 99 28.52 6.44 -7.38
N ASN A 100 28.04 7.68 -7.28
CA ASN A 100 28.79 8.77 -6.67
C ASN A 100 28.97 8.57 -5.15
N LEU A 101 27.98 8.01 -4.45
CA LEU A 101 28.09 7.66 -3.03
C LEU A 101 29.16 6.58 -2.81
N PHE A 102 29.13 5.49 -3.59
CA PHE A 102 30.13 4.41 -3.49
C PHE A 102 31.54 4.89 -3.90
N ARG A 103 31.66 5.75 -4.93
CA ARG A 103 32.93 6.39 -5.30
C ARG A 103 33.47 7.31 -4.20
N LYS A 104 32.60 7.93 -3.41
CA LYS A 104 32.98 8.80 -2.28
C LYS A 104 33.26 7.98 -1.01
N GLY A 105 32.70 6.77 -0.91
CA GLY A 105 32.83 5.85 0.23
C GLY A 105 34.12 5.01 0.25
N ASP A 106 34.72 4.69 -0.90
CA ASP A 106 35.97 3.90 -0.93
C ASP A 106 37.22 4.74 -1.26
N ARG A 107 37.77 5.34 -0.20
CA ARG A 107 39.23 5.49 -0.03
C ARG A 107 39.65 5.10 1.39
N LYS A 108 39.34 3.88 1.82
CA LYS A 108 40.18 3.14 2.78
C LYS A 108 40.19 1.64 2.45
N VAL A 109 40.63 1.31 1.22
CA VAL A 109 41.44 0.11 1.03
C VAL A 109 42.85 0.50 1.46
N ILE A 110 43.20 0.20 2.71
CA ILE A 110 44.60 0.17 3.13
C ILE A 110 44.98 -1.31 3.11
N LEU A 111 46.04 -1.58 2.35
CA LEU A 111 46.77 -2.84 2.21
C LEU A 111 46.96 -3.59 3.54
#